data_AF-A0A067P5T4-F1
#
_entry.id   AF-A0A067P5T4-F1
#
_cell.length_a   1.000
_cell.length_b   1.000
_cell.length_c   1.000
_cell.angle_alpha   90.00
_cell.angle_beta   90.00
_cell.angle_gamma   90.00
#
_symmetry.space_group_name_H-M   'P 1'
#
loop_
_entity.id
_entity.type
_entity.pdbx_description
1 polymer ?
#
loop_
_entity_poly.entity_id
_entity_poly.type
_entity_poly.pdbx_seq_one_letter_code
_entity_poly.pdbx_strand_id
1 'polypeptide(L)'
;CPVLNCCAEVRALAVFETLGAFDRLVLYERETAASRARKIPRNTGGADSVGPGGTGYATGYSVLAHQMVQQSQPQVQQQSTTVVNSSEDHAAHSDRITCCALETLIKLLPAPYSADPQTYDFLPHPSLGPLLALSQLTEVLSNLLRNDSISDWGNRSGTYQTVLSLLRRMADSEVTLRRLVERKWEVKQSCSIDQWMWEKGEIIWEREGKGGEGAIVRGVPLYHHFQKLTRQCEAFLSGALQMMENSAEDDAEVDEAMMQTTSLCGDIIAARDDIQRTMAALGSEAEVDEAKGKAKTTIATEDTHKVDQEYAQACERLAFKYVRLAADSEDNGRSGLKYPSFNFNAALSSSSSETRIPKDRMHLVKELAVMATSLPPGIWVRVDEVRNDVMCVYPPYRIIIYT
;
A
#
# COMPACT_ATOMS: atom_id res chain seq x y z
N CYS A 1 12.98 -5.16 -31.26
CA CYS A 1 14.05 -5.88 -30.55
C CYS A 1 13.86 -7.38 -30.80
N PRO A 2 14.85 -8.10 -31.37
CA PRO A 2 14.71 -9.53 -31.70
C PRO A 2 14.31 -10.42 -30.51
N VAL A 3 14.72 -10.04 -29.30
CA VAL A 3 14.38 -10.71 -28.03
C VAL A 3 12.86 -10.83 -27.84
N LEU A 4 12.10 -9.84 -28.30
CA LEU A 4 10.64 -9.86 -28.15
C LEU A 4 9.98 -10.92 -29.07
N ASN A 5 10.60 -11.29 -30.19
CA ASN A 5 9.96 -12.15 -31.19
C ASN A 5 10.68 -13.49 -31.39
N CYS A 6 11.57 -13.88 -30.47
CA CYS A 6 12.42 -15.05 -30.65
C CYS A 6 11.75 -16.35 -30.14
N CYS A 7 12.17 -16.84 -28.97
CA CYS A 7 11.64 -18.05 -28.36
C CYS A 7 11.54 -17.89 -26.83
N ALA A 8 10.99 -18.90 -26.17
CA ALA A 8 10.74 -18.87 -24.74
C ALA A 8 12.02 -18.76 -23.91
N GLU A 9 13.09 -19.41 -24.35
CA GLU A 9 14.40 -19.42 -23.71
C GLU A 9 15.05 -18.04 -23.76
N VAL A 10 15.03 -17.38 -24.92
CA VAL A 10 15.61 -16.04 -25.09
C VAL A 10 14.83 -15.00 -24.28
N ARG A 11 13.49 -15.10 -24.24
CA ARG A 11 12.67 -14.23 -23.37
C ARG A 11 12.96 -14.49 -21.88
N ALA A 12 13.11 -15.75 -21.47
CA ALA A 12 13.45 -16.08 -20.08
C ALA A 12 14.83 -15.54 -19.66
N LEU A 13 15.83 -15.63 -20.55
CA LEU A 13 17.14 -15.00 -20.33
C LEU A 13 17.03 -13.48 -20.23
N ALA A 14 16.23 -12.85 -21.08
CA ALA A 14 16.01 -11.40 -21.02
C ALA A 14 15.30 -10.97 -19.73
N VAL A 15 14.34 -11.76 -19.24
CA VAL A 15 13.72 -11.54 -17.92
C VAL A 15 14.76 -11.68 -16.83
N PHE A 16 15.59 -12.73 -16.84
CA PHE A 16 16.69 -12.89 -15.87
C PHE A 16 17.64 -11.68 -15.86
N GLU A 17 18.12 -11.24 -17.04
CA GLU A 17 19.02 -10.09 -17.13
C GLU A 17 18.35 -8.79 -16.65
N THR A 18 17.07 -8.59 -16.98
CA THR A 18 16.29 -7.43 -16.55
C THR A 18 16.11 -7.42 -15.03
N LEU A 19 15.74 -8.56 -14.44
CA LEU A 19 15.58 -8.72 -12.99
C LEU A 19 16.92 -8.59 -12.25
N GLY A 20 18.00 -9.19 -12.76
CA GLY A 20 19.33 -9.05 -12.18
C GLY A 20 19.82 -7.60 -12.19
N ALA A 21 19.62 -6.89 -13.30
CA ALA A 21 19.94 -5.46 -13.37
C ALA A 21 19.10 -4.63 -12.40
N PHE A 22 17.79 -4.90 -12.33
CA PHE A 22 16.88 -4.23 -11.41
C PHE A 22 17.27 -4.47 -9.95
N ASP A 23 17.53 -5.72 -9.56
CA ASP A 23 17.92 -6.10 -8.21
C ASP A 23 19.20 -5.37 -7.77
N ARG A 24 20.23 -5.31 -8.63
CA ARG A 24 21.47 -4.59 -8.34
C ARG A 24 21.22 -3.11 -8.08
N LEU A 25 20.35 -2.48 -8.86
CA LEU A 25 19.99 -1.07 -8.68
C LEU A 25 19.26 -0.85 -7.36
N VAL A 26 18.26 -1.67 -7.04
CA VAL A 26 17.50 -1.59 -5.79
C VAL A 26 18.40 -1.78 -4.57
N LEU A 27 19.29 -2.78 -4.60
CA LEU A 27 20.21 -3.04 -3.51
C LEU A 27 21.23 -1.91 -3.34
N TYR A 28 21.75 -1.37 -4.45
CA TYR A 28 22.65 -0.21 -4.41
C TYR A 28 21.95 1.04 -3.83
N GLU A 29 20.71 1.31 -4.22
CA GLU A 29 19.93 2.42 -3.65
C GLU A 29 19.70 2.24 -2.14
N ARG A 30 19.41 1.01 -1.69
CA ARG A 30 19.27 0.69 -0.26
C ARG A 30 20.57 0.91 0.52
N GLU A 31 21.69 0.43 -0.01
CA GLU A 31 23.01 0.62 0.63
C GLU A 31 23.42 2.10 0.70
N THR A 32 23.18 2.86 -0.37
CA THR A 32 23.47 4.30 -0.38
C THR A 32 22.55 5.06 0.57
N ALA A 33 21.25 4.72 0.63
CA ALA A 33 20.31 5.30 1.59
C ALA A 33 20.71 4.99 3.04
N ALA A 34 21.06 3.74 3.35
CA ALA A 34 21.55 3.35 4.67
C ALA A 34 22.85 4.08 5.06
N SER A 35 23.75 4.26 4.09
CA SER A 35 25.01 5.02 4.28
C SER A 35 24.75 6.50 4.56
N ARG A 36 23.78 7.11 3.87
CA ARG A 36 23.33 8.48 4.15
C ARG A 36 22.72 8.59 5.55
N ALA A 37 21.84 7.66 5.92
CA ALA A 37 21.20 7.64 7.23
C ALA A 37 22.21 7.54 8.39
N ARG A 38 23.29 6.76 8.23
CA ARG A 38 24.38 6.65 9.24
C ARG A 38 25.22 7.91 9.40
N LYS A 39 25.30 8.76 8.37
CA LYS A 39 26.08 10.02 8.39
C LYS A 39 25.36 11.16 9.07
N ILE A 40 24.04 11.06 9.29
CA ILE A 40 23.28 12.08 10.02
C ILE A 40 23.72 12.01 11.49
N PRO A 41 24.38 13.04 12.03
CA PRO A 41 24.80 13.04 13.42
C PRO A 41 23.56 12.92 14.29
N ARG A 42 23.47 11.86 15.10
CA ARG A 42 22.47 11.76 16.15
C ARG A 42 22.74 12.90 17.11
N ASN A 43 21.96 13.96 17.00
CA ASN A 43 22.06 15.08 17.92
C ASN A 43 21.60 14.54 19.29
N THR A 44 22.54 14.19 20.17
CA THR A 44 22.32 13.60 21.49
C THR A 44 21.77 14.61 22.51
N GLY A 45 21.05 15.63 22.04
CA GLY A 45 20.31 16.54 22.90
C GLY A 45 19.09 15.81 23.45
N GLY A 46 19.13 15.47 24.74
CA GLY A 46 18.07 14.74 25.43
C GLY A 46 16.72 15.43 25.31
N ALA A 47 15.87 14.90 24.44
CA ALA A 47 14.43 15.08 24.50
C ALA A 47 13.84 13.72 24.15
N ASP A 48 13.09 13.15 25.10
CA ASP A 48 12.35 11.90 24.94
C ASP A 48 11.32 12.05 23.81
N SER A 49 11.70 11.75 22.57
CA SER A 49 10.74 11.59 21.47
C SER A 49 10.23 10.15 21.48
N VAL A 50 9.00 9.98 21.93
CA VAL A 50 8.24 8.73 21.90
C VAL A 50 7.99 8.26 20.46
N GLY A 51 8.39 7.02 20.15
CA GLY A 51 7.82 6.21 19.06
C GLY A 51 8.76 5.83 17.91
N PRO A 52 9.14 4.53 17.78
CA PRO A 52 9.77 4.00 16.58
C PRO A 52 8.68 3.53 15.61
N GLY A 53 8.27 4.35 14.64
CA GLY A 53 7.20 3.92 13.74
C GLY A 53 6.80 4.84 12.60
N GLY A 54 7.59 5.87 12.27
CA GLY A 54 7.34 6.67 11.07
C GLY A 54 8.18 6.14 9.91
N THR A 55 7.54 5.62 8.87
CA THR A 55 8.18 5.49 7.55
C THR A 55 8.58 6.89 7.11
N GLY A 56 9.88 7.16 7.11
CA GLY A 56 10.44 8.50 6.93
C GLY A 56 10.14 9.10 5.56
N TYR A 57 9.01 9.81 5.48
CA TYR A 57 8.68 10.80 4.44
C TYR A 57 8.05 12.06 5.08
N ALA A 58 8.46 12.41 6.29
CA ALA A 58 8.05 13.66 6.90
C ALA A 58 8.81 14.83 6.27
N THR A 59 8.22 15.46 5.25
CA THR A 59 8.54 16.82 4.82
C THR A 59 8.20 17.78 5.96
N GLY A 60 9.21 18.10 6.78
CA GLY A 60 9.07 19.04 7.89
C GLY A 60 8.89 20.48 7.41
N TYR A 61 7.64 20.89 7.19
CA TYR A 61 7.24 22.29 7.26
C TYR A 61 6.98 22.64 8.72
N SER A 62 7.89 23.37 9.36
CA SER A 62 7.65 23.97 10.67
C SER A 62 7.49 25.48 10.49
N VAL A 63 6.23 25.93 10.51
CA VAL A 63 5.86 27.35 10.56
C VAL A 63 5.53 27.70 12.01
N LEU A 64 6.43 28.48 12.61
CA LEU A 64 6.24 29.51 13.64
C LEU A 64 5.48 29.18 14.94
N ALA A 65 6.20 29.38 16.06
CA ALA A 65 5.65 30.07 17.22
C ALA A 65 6.67 31.12 17.74
N HIS A 66 6.19 32.36 17.85
CA HIS A 66 6.88 33.50 18.45
C HIS A 66 7.19 33.30 19.94
N GLN A 67 8.41 33.61 20.38
CA GLN A 67 8.58 34.42 21.60
C GLN A 67 9.93 35.15 21.62
N MET A 68 9.86 36.42 22.01
CA MET A 68 10.94 37.39 22.07
C MET A 68 11.96 37.08 23.18
N VAL A 69 13.26 37.21 22.90
CA VAL A 69 14.25 37.85 23.79
C VAL A 69 15.36 38.47 22.93
N GLN A 70 15.63 39.76 23.16
CA GLN A 70 16.72 40.54 22.58
C GLN A 70 18.09 40.02 23.07
N GLN A 71 19.04 39.79 22.16
CA GLN A 71 20.41 40.28 22.35
C GLN A 71 21.23 40.21 21.06
N SER A 72 21.89 41.33 20.78
CA SER A 72 22.54 41.71 19.55
C SER A 72 23.89 41.00 19.34
N GLN A 73 24.08 40.34 18.19
CA GLN A 73 25.40 40.08 17.61
C GLN A 73 25.35 40.17 16.06
N PRO A 74 26.42 40.69 15.43
CA PRO A 74 26.40 40.99 14.00
C PRO A 74 26.61 39.74 13.12
N GLN A 75 25.75 39.71 12.10
CA GLN A 75 25.73 38.87 10.90
C GLN A 75 27.09 38.40 10.37
N VAL A 76 27.27 37.08 10.32
CA VAL A 76 27.92 36.39 9.20
C VAL A 76 26.80 35.69 8.44
N GLN A 77 26.39 36.27 7.31
CA GLN A 77 25.46 35.64 6.37
C GLN A 77 26.15 34.43 5.73
N GLN A 78 25.85 33.23 6.23
CA GLN A 78 26.10 32.00 5.50
C GLN A 78 24.79 31.44 4.95
N GLN A 79 24.74 31.46 3.63
CA GLN A 79 23.75 30.87 2.74
C GLN A 79 23.40 29.45 3.20
N SER A 80 22.14 29.25 3.62
CA SER A 80 21.59 27.94 3.97
C SER A 80 20.23 27.80 3.29
N THR A 81 20.21 27.61 1.97
CA THR A 81 18.97 27.44 1.18
C THR A 81 19.01 26.29 0.16
N THR A 82 20.00 25.38 0.21
CA THR A 82 20.22 24.37 -0.84
C THR A 82 19.94 22.90 -0.49
N VAL A 83 19.41 22.58 0.69
CA VAL A 83 19.32 21.17 1.13
C VAL A 83 18.01 20.44 0.75
N VAL A 84 16.90 21.16 0.52
CA VAL A 84 15.57 20.53 0.34
C VAL A 84 15.41 19.83 -1.03
N ASN A 85 15.97 20.39 -2.10
CA ASN A 85 15.75 19.88 -3.46
C ASN A 85 16.36 18.50 -3.73
N SER A 86 17.44 18.13 -3.03
CA SER A 86 18.15 16.88 -3.30
C SER A 86 17.30 15.62 -3.03
N SER A 87 16.35 15.68 -2.09
CA SER A 87 15.59 14.49 -1.68
C SER A 87 14.47 14.12 -2.66
N GLU A 88 13.76 15.12 -3.18
CA GLU A 88 12.70 14.96 -4.18
C GLU A 88 13.28 14.48 -5.51
N ASP A 89 14.43 15.05 -5.92
CA ASP A 89 15.16 14.61 -7.12
C ASP A 89 15.57 13.13 -7.04
N HIS A 90 15.99 12.66 -5.87
CA HIS A 90 16.34 11.25 -5.66
C HIS A 90 15.11 10.32 -5.74
N ALA A 91 13.98 10.74 -5.17
CA ALA A 91 12.74 9.96 -5.23
C ALA A 91 12.23 9.84 -6.67
N ALA A 92 12.17 10.96 -7.40
CA ALA A 92 11.76 10.99 -8.80
C ALA A 92 12.69 10.15 -9.70
N HIS A 93 14.00 10.15 -9.40
CA HIS A 93 14.96 9.32 -10.12
C HIS A 93 14.75 7.82 -9.88
N SER A 94 14.57 7.41 -8.62
CA SER A 94 14.30 6.01 -8.26
C SER A 94 12.99 5.52 -8.88
N ASP A 95 11.95 6.37 -8.88
CA ASP A 95 10.68 6.09 -9.54
C ASP A 95 10.86 5.88 -11.05
N ARG A 96 11.60 6.77 -11.71
CA ARG A 96 11.87 6.65 -13.15
C ARG A 96 12.59 5.35 -13.49
N ILE A 97 13.58 4.95 -12.70
CA ILE A 97 14.31 3.69 -12.88
C ILE A 97 13.36 2.51 -12.69
N THR A 98 12.56 2.55 -11.62
CA THR A 98 11.57 1.52 -11.30
C THR A 98 10.59 1.38 -12.47
N CYS A 99 9.95 2.45 -12.92
CA CYS A 99 9.03 2.44 -14.05
C CYS A 99 9.66 1.86 -15.31
N CYS A 100 10.88 2.28 -15.66
CA CYS A 100 11.59 1.75 -16.83
C CYS A 100 11.81 0.22 -16.75
N ALA A 101 12.19 -0.28 -15.58
CA ALA A 101 12.36 -1.71 -15.35
C ALA A 101 11.01 -2.45 -15.43
N LEU A 102 9.96 -1.94 -14.78
CA LEU A 102 8.63 -2.55 -14.82
C LEU A 102 8.04 -2.55 -16.24
N GLU A 103 8.16 -1.47 -17.01
CA GLU A 103 7.74 -1.41 -18.41
C GLU A 103 8.49 -2.40 -19.30
N THR A 104 9.78 -2.61 -19.03
CA THR A 104 10.58 -3.61 -19.73
C THR A 104 10.08 -5.01 -19.40
N LEU A 105 9.80 -5.30 -18.12
CA LEU A 105 9.23 -6.57 -17.69
C LEU A 105 7.84 -6.79 -18.30
N ILE A 106 6.97 -5.78 -18.33
CA ILE A 106 5.64 -5.87 -18.97
C ILE A 106 5.78 -6.35 -20.42
N LYS A 107 6.75 -5.85 -21.18
CA LYS A 107 6.99 -6.24 -22.57
C LYS A 107 7.55 -7.66 -22.72
N LEU A 108 8.25 -8.17 -21.70
CA LEU A 108 8.88 -9.49 -21.72
C LEU A 108 7.97 -10.60 -21.20
N LEU A 109 7.05 -10.27 -20.29
CA LEU A 109 6.13 -11.23 -19.68
C LEU A 109 5.05 -11.73 -20.67
N PRO A 110 4.55 -12.97 -20.49
CA PRO A 110 3.56 -13.59 -21.37
C PRO A 110 2.28 -12.76 -21.50
N ALA A 111 1.76 -12.65 -22.73
CA ALA A 111 0.58 -11.85 -23.06
C ALA A 111 -0.45 -12.63 -23.92
N PRO A 112 -1.04 -13.71 -23.39
CA PRO A 112 -1.90 -14.61 -24.18
C PRO A 112 -3.15 -13.92 -24.75
N TYR A 113 -3.59 -12.82 -24.13
CA TYR A 113 -4.75 -12.02 -24.56
C TYR A 113 -4.38 -10.80 -25.41
N SER A 114 -3.12 -10.68 -25.84
CA SER A 114 -2.70 -9.60 -26.74
C SER A 114 -3.28 -9.76 -28.15
N ALA A 115 -3.26 -8.69 -28.95
CA ALA A 115 -3.77 -8.72 -30.33
C ALA A 115 -2.96 -9.63 -31.27
N ASP A 116 -1.70 -9.92 -30.92
CA ASP A 116 -0.78 -10.77 -31.70
C ASP A 116 -0.02 -11.71 -30.76
N PRO A 117 -0.71 -12.71 -30.16
CA PRO A 117 -0.12 -13.57 -29.15
C PRO A 117 0.88 -14.53 -29.80
N GLN A 118 2.07 -14.61 -29.20
CA GLN A 118 3.18 -15.44 -29.67
C GLN A 118 3.16 -16.81 -28.99
N THR A 119 3.89 -17.78 -29.54
CA THR A 119 3.99 -19.15 -28.96
C THR A 119 4.41 -19.14 -27.49
N TYR A 120 5.32 -18.24 -27.11
CA TYR A 120 5.76 -18.07 -25.72
C TYR A 120 4.62 -17.62 -24.78
N ASP A 121 3.65 -16.86 -25.27
CA ASP A 121 2.59 -16.30 -24.44
C ASP A 121 1.66 -17.41 -23.92
N PHE A 122 1.52 -18.51 -24.68
CA PHE A 122 0.80 -19.71 -24.28
C PHE A 122 1.66 -20.74 -23.55
N LEU A 123 2.96 -20.81 -23.89
CA LEU A 123 3.91 -21.76 -23.34
C LEU A 123 5.13 -21.03 -22.77
N PRO A 124 4.96 -20.31 -21.64
CA PRO A 124 6.06 -19.60 -21.02
C PRO A 124 7.11 -20.59 -20.49
N HIS A 125 8.37 -20.17 -20.51
CA HIS A 125 9.45 -20.98 -19.98
C HIS A 125 9.26 -21.25 -18.47
N PRO A 126 9.46 -22.49 -17.97
CA PRO A 126 9.17 -22.87 -16.59
C PRO A 126 10.00 -22.12 -15.54
N SER A 127 11.16 -21.56 -15.91
CA SER A 127 11.98 -20.75 -15.00
C SER A 127 11.37 -19.40 -14.64
N LEU A 128 10.34 -18.93 -15.36
CA LEU A 128 9.78 -17.59 -15.15
C LEU A 128 9.25 -17.39 -13.73
N GLY A 129 8.52 -18.38 -13.19
CA GLY A 129 8.01 -18.35 -11.83
C GLY A 129 9.12 -18.22 -10.78
N PRO A 130 10.11 -19.14 -10.75
CA PRO A 130 11.26 -19.04 -9.86
C PRO A 130 12.06 -17.73 -10.00
N LEU A 131 12.28 -17.24 -11.22
CA LEU A 131 12.99 -15.97 -11.45
C LEU A 131 12.28 -14.79 -10.78
N LEU A 132 10.95 -14.69 -10.94
CA LEU A 132 10.15 -13.65 -10.30
C LEU A 132 10.12 -13.81 -8.77
N ALA A 133 10.13 -15.05 -8.26
CA ALA A 133 10.10 -15.32 -6.83
C ALA A 133 11.40 -14.93 -6.11
N LEU A 134 12.55 -15.05 -6.80
CA LEU A 134 13.87 -14.77 -6.24
C LEU A 134 14.32 -13.31 -6.39
N SER A 135 13.74 -12.57 -7.32
CA SER A 135 14.06 -11.16 -7.54
C SER A 135 13.51 -10.23 -6.44
N GLN A 136 14.16 -9.07 -6.27
CA GLN A 136 13.69 -7.94 -5.45
C GLN A 136 12.36 -7.35 -5.94
N LEU A 137 11.92 -7.68 -7.17
CA LEU A 137 10.67 -7.18 -7.75
C LEU A 137 9.49 -7.31 -6.80
N THR A 138 9.26 -8.50 -6.23
CA THR A 138 8.11 -8.74 -5.35
C THR A 138 8.20 -7.94 -4.05
N GLU A 139 9.41 -7.64 -3.57
CA GLU A 139 9.61 -6.82 -2.39
C GLU A 139 9.34 -5.34 -2.68
N VAL A 140 9.84 -4.83 -3.80
CA VAL A 140 9.54 -3.45 -4.24
C VAL A 140 8.05 -3.26 -4.46
N LEU A 141 7.39 -4.18 -5.18
CA LEU A 141 5.94 -4.16 -5.36
C LEU A 141 5.22 -4.22 -4.01
N SER A 142 5.65 -5.09 -3.09
CA SER A 142 5.05 -5.16 -1.75
C SER A 142 5.19 -3.85 -0.99
N ASN A 143 6.32 -3.16 -1.09
CA ASN A 143 6.53 -1.89 -0.40
C ASN A 143 5.68 -0.76 -0.99
N LEU A 144 5.55 -0.71 -2.32
CA LEU A 144 4.65 0.22 -2.99
C LEU A 144 3.19 -0.04 -2.64
N LEU A 145 2.75 -1.30 -2.61
CA LEU A 145 1.38 -1.67 -2.29
C LEU A 145 1.02 -1.57 -0.79
N ARG A 146 2.02 -1.56 0.10
CA ARG A 146 1.82 -1.34 1.54
C ARG A 146 1.73 0.13 1.92
N ASN A 147 2.07 1.02 0.99
CA ASN A 147 2.07 2.45 1.23
C ASN A 147 0.65 2.94 1.45
N ASP A 148 0.40 3.47 2.64
CA ASP A 148 -0.88 3.98 3.11
C ASP A 148 -1.04 5.49 2.88
N SER A 149 0.00 6.18 2.37
CA SER A 149 -0.05 7.61 2.09
C SER A 149 -0.74 7.92 0.77
N ILE A 150 -2.01 8.33 0.86
CA ILE A 150 -2.79 8.82 -0.30
C ILE A 150 -2.09 9.97 -1.03
N SER A 151 -1.46 10.88 -0.29
CA SER A 151 -0.71 11.99 -0.88
C SER A 151 0.46 11.48 -1.74
N ASP A 152 1.13 10.41 -1.29
CA ASP A 152 2.21 9.79 -2.06
C ASP A 152 1.69 9.12 -3.34
N TRP A 153 0.48 8.54 -3.31
CA TRP A 153 -0.13 7.95 -4.51
C TRP A 153 -0.41 8.99 -5.58
N GLY A 154 -0.97 10.15 -5.19
CA GLY A 154 -1.21 11.26 -6.11
C GLY A 154 0.10 11.74 -6.74
N ASN A 155 1.12 11.97 -5.90
CA ASN A 155 2.43 12.44 -6.34
C ASN A 155 3.18 11.43 -7.23
N ARG A 156 2.93 10.13 -7.04
CA ARG A 156 3.62 9.02 -7.75
C ARG A 156 2.66 8.25 -8.66
N SER A 157 1.62 8.92 -9.16
CA SER A 157 0.56 8.28 -9.94
C SER A 157 1.08 7.49 -11.15
N GLY A 158 2.08 8.00 -11.86
CA GLY A 158 2.74 7.28 -12.97
C GLY A 158 3.44 5.98 -12.54
N THR A 159 4.05 5.97 -11.36
CA THR A 159 4.67 4.76 -10.77
C THR A 159 3.61 3.73 -10.45
N TYR A 160 2.50 4.13 -9.81
CA TYR A 160 1.39 3.22 -9.53
C TYR A 160 0.71 2.71 -10.81
N GLN A 161 0.51 3.54 -11.83
CA GLN A 161 -0.03 3.09 -13.12
C GLN A 161 0.84 2.00 -13.77
N THR A 162 2.16 2.15 -13.68
CA THR A 162 3.10 1.13 -14.19
C THR A 162 3.04 -0.14 -13.35
N VAL A 163 2.95 -0.03 -12.02
CA VAL A 163 2.72 -1.17 -11.11
C VAL A 163 1.43 -1.90 -11.47
N LEU A 164 0.31 -1.19 -11.64
CA LEU A 164 -0.99 -1.78 -12.00
C LEU A 164 -0.93 -2.49 -13.35
N SER A 165 -0.24 -1.90 -14.33
CA SER A 165 -0.03 -2.51 -15.65
C SER A 165 0.78 -3.81 -15.55
N LEU A 166 1.79 -3.84 -14.69
CA LEU A 166 2.55 -5.06 -14.41
C LEU A 166 1.71 -6.10 -13.67
N LEU A 167 0.93 -5.72 -12.66
CA LEU A 167 0.05 -6.64 -11.94
C LEU A 167 -1.00 -7.28 -12.86
N ARG A 168 -1.63 -6.48 -13.74
CA ARG A 168 -2.52 -7.00 -14.78
C ARG A 168 -1.80 -7.98 -15.71
N ARG A 169 -0.61 -7.61 -16.21
CA ARG A 169 0.21 -8.50 -17.04
C ARG A 169 0.59 -9.79 -16.33
N MET A 170 0.91 -9.73 -15.04
CA MET A 170 1.19 -10.93 -14.24
C MET A 170 -0.06 -11.79 -14.06
N ALA A 171 -1.26 -11.21 -14.06
CA ALA A 171 -2.49 -11.99 -13.97
C ALA A 171 -2.85 -12.70 -15.30
N ASP A 172 -2.36 -12.24 -16.45
CA ASP A 172 -2.68 -12.82 -17.76
C ASP A 172 -2.20 -14.27 -17.93
N SER A 173 -1.19 -14.72 -17.18
CA SER A 173 -0.62 -16.07 -17.27
C SER A 173 -0.65 -16.79 -15.92
N GLU A 174 -1.05 -18.06 -15.91
CA GLU A 174 -1.11 -18.89 -14.69
C GLU A 174 0.23 -18.92 -13.94
N VAL A 175 1.35 -18.99 -14.68
CA VAL A 175 2.71 -19.08 -14.11
C VAL A 175 3.05 -17.82 -13.30
N THR A 176 2.64 -16.65 -13.79
CA THR A 176 2.91 -15.36 -13.15
C THR A 176 1.83 -15.00 -12.12
N LEU A 177 0.57 -15.36 -12.36
CA LEU A 177 -0.54 -15.12 -11.43
C LEU A 177 -0.30 -15.84 -10.11
N ARG A 178 0.21 -17.08 -10.19
CA ARG A 178 0.61 -17.86 -9.02
C ARG A 178 1.58 -17.09 -8.12
N ARG A 179 2.44 -16.22 -8.66
CA ARG A 179 3.36 -15.37 -7.86
C ARG A 179 2.65 -14.23 -7.13
N LEU A 180 1.49 -13.79 -7.60
CA LEU A 180 0.69 -12.78 -6.91
C LEU A 180 -0.03 -13.38 -5.69
N VAL A 181 -0.50 -14.63 -5.83
CA VAL A 181 -1.40 -15.28 -4.86
C VAL A 181 -0.67 -16.16 -3.85
N GLU A 182 0.46 -16.78 -4.22
CA GLU A 182 1.21 -17.65 -3.31
C GLU A 182 1.93 -16.89 -2.19
N ARG A 183 2.03 -17.55 -1.03
CA ARG A 183 2.87 -17.09 0.09
C ARG A 183 4.35 -17.23 -0.27
N LYS A 184 5.07 -16.11 -0.23
CA LYS A 184 6.53 -16.11 -0.42
C LYS A 184 7.25 -16.55 0.85
N TRP A 185 8.45 -17.08 0.70
CA TRP A 185 9.35 -17.23 1.83
C TRP A 185 9.92 -15.85 2.20
N GLU A 186 9.94 -15.52 3.49
CA GLU A 186 10.52 -14.25 3.94
C GLU A 186 12.05 -14.31 3.85
N VAL A 187 12.60 -13.27 3.24
CA VAL A 187 14.03 -13.13 3.02
C VAL A 187 14.55 -12.10 4.00
N LYS A 188 15.44 -12.53 4.90
CA LYS A 188 16.09 -11.64 5.87
C LYS A 188 17.17 -10.79 5.21
N GLN A 189 17.94 -11.40 4.32
CA GLN A 189 18.96 -10.74 3.52
C GLN A 189 19.01 -11.38 2.15
N SER A 190 18.93 -10.56 1.12
CA SER A 190 19.01 -10.98 -0.27
C SER A 190 20.23 -10.36 -0.94
N CYS A 191 20.83 -11.11 -1.85
CA CYS A 191 21.66 -10.57 -2.92
C CYS A 191 20.83 -10.47 -4.21
N SER A 192 21.40 -9.89 -5.26
CA SER A 192 20.72 -9.85 -6.55
C SER A 192 20.64 -11.25 -7.16
N ILE A 193 19.58 -11.53 -7.93
CA ILE A 193 19.36 -12.86 -8.51
C ILE A 193 20.54 -13.35 -9.36
N ASP A 194 21.22 -12.44 -10.06
CA ASP A 194 22.43 -12.78 -10.82
C ASP A 194 23.58 -13.18 -9.89
N GLN A 195 23.84 -12.42 -8.81
CA GLN A 195 24.89 -12.79 -7.86
C GLN A 195 24.63 -14.16 -7.23
N TRP A 196 23.37 -14.45 -6.90
CA TRP A 196 22.99 -15.75 -6.37
C TRP A 196 23.23 -16.87 -7.39
N MET A 197 22.77 -16.69 -8.64
CA MET A 197 22.93 -17.70 -9.70
C MET A 197 24.40 -17.93 -10.11
N TRP A 198 25.26 -16.92 -9.94
CA TRP A 198 26.70 -17.02 -10.21
C TRP A 198 27.52 -17.45 -8.99
N GLU A 199 26.88 -17.90 -7.90
CA GLU A 199 27.55 -18.31 -6.65
C GLU A 199 28.42 -17.19 -6.02
N LYS A 200 28.05 -15.93 -6.26
CA LYS A 200 28.73 -14.72 -5.74
C LYS A 200 28.01 -14.10 -4.55
N GLY A 201 26.86 -14.63 -4.16
CA GLY A 201 26.05 -14.14 -3.06
C GLY A 201 25.19 -15.23 -2.46
N GLU A 202 24.63 -14.96 -1.28
CA GLU A 202 23.77 -15.88 -0.54
C GLU A 202 22.41 -15.21 -0.25
N ILE A 203 21.35 -16.01 -0.24
CA ILE A 203 20.02 -15.59 0.22
C ILE A 203 19.81 -16.18 1.61
N ILE A 204 19.69 -15.31 2.61
CA ILE A 204 19.45 -15.69 3.99
C ILE A 204 17.94 -15.57 4.24
N TRP A 205 17.30 -16.72 4.43
CA TRP A 205 15.88 -16.80 4.73
C TRP A 205 15.59 -16.49 6.20
N GLU A 206 14.45 -15.86 6.45
CA GLU A 206 13.95 -15.65 7.80
C GLU A 206 13.43 -16.97 8.38
N ARG A 207 13.85 -17.30 9.61
CA ARG A 207 13.51 -18.55 10.28
C ARG A 207 12.85 -18.26 11.62
N GLU A 208 11.85 -19.07 11.95
CA GLU A 208 11.16 -18.99 13.23
C GLU A 208 12.08 -19.36 14.40
N GLY A 209 11.85 -18.75 15.56
CA GLY A 209 12.55 -19.09 16.82
C GLY A 209 13.88 -18.35 17.05
N LYS A 210 14.25 -18.25 18.34
CA LYS A 210 15.52 -17.68 18.78
C LYS A 210 16.65 -18.66 18.49
N GLY A 211 17.45 -18.40 17.45
CA GLY A 211 18.62 -19.22 17.11
C GLY A 211 18.69 -19.72 15.67
N GLY A 212 17.66 -19.45 14.84
CA GLY A 212 17.70 -19.79 13.42
C GLY A 212 17.53 -21.28 13.09
N GLU A 213 17.05 -22.10 14.04
CA GLU A 213 16.79 -23.53 13.82
C GLU A 213 15.34 -23.82 13.38
N GLY A 214 14.44 -22.84 13.41
CA GLY A 214 13.04 -23.06 13.03
C GLY A 214 12.78 -23.14 11.53
N ALA A 215 11.50 -23.39 11.23
CA ALA A 215 10.98 -23.38 9.87
C ALA A 215 11.17 -22.00 9.22
N ILE A 216 11.31 -21.97 7.90
CA ILE A 216 11.39 -20.72 7.15
C ILE A 216 10.02 -20.03 7.23
N VAL A 217 10.02 -18.75 7.58
CA VAL A 217 8.79 -17.97 7.72
C VAL A 217 8.18 -17.74 6.34
N ARG A 218 6.86 -17.95 6.26
CA ARG A 218 6.06 -17.66 5.07
C ARG A 218 5.45 -16.27 5.22
N GLY A 219 5.79 -15.39 4.29
CA GLY A 219 5.26 -14.05 4.22
C GLY A 219 3.89 -13.98 3.58
N VAL A 220 3.32 -12.78 3.69
CA VAL A 220 2.01 -12.45 3.12
C VAL A 220 2.09 -12.38 1.59
N PRO A 221 1.11 -12.95 0.85
CA PRO A 221 1.06 -12.84 -0.61
C PRO A 221 0.99 -11.40 -1.09
N LEU A 222 1.53 -11.11 -2.28
CA LEU A 222 1.50 -9.76 -2.85
C LEU A 222 0.07 -9.26 -3.06
N TYR A 223 -0.80 -10.16 -3.51
CA TYR A 223 -2.22 -9.86 -3.74
C TYR A 223 -2.95 -9.38 -2.49
N HIS A 224 -2.56 -9.84 -1.29
CA HIS A 224 -3.16 -9.36 -0.05
C HIS A 224 -2.80 -7.89 0.25
N HIS A 225 -1.58 -7.44 -0.06
CA HIS A 225 -1.25 -6.01 0.02
C HIS A 225 -2.08 -5.19 -0.97
N PHE A 226 -2.30 -5.73 -2.17
CA PHE A 226 -3.15 -5.09 -3.16
C PHE A 226 -4.61 -4.98 -2.71
N GLN A 227 -5.14 -6.01 -2.04
CA GLN A 227 -6.49 -5.97 -1.45
C GLN A 227 -6.61 -4.87 -0.39
N LYS A 228 -5.59 -4.70 0.46
CA LYS A 228 -5.56 -3.62 1.47
C LYS A 228 -5.56 -2.26 0.80
N LEU A 229 -4.65 -2.02 -0.15
CA LEU A 229 -4.61 -0.79 -0.92
C LEU A 229 -5.98 -0.49 -1.57
N THR A 230 -6.62 -1.50 -2.16
CA THR A 230 -7.93 -1.31 -2.79
C THR A 230 -9.01 -0.90 -1.78
N ARG A 231 -9.01 -1.47 -0.57
CA ARG A 231 -9.94 -1.05 0.51
C ARG A 231 -9.71 0.40 0.92
N GLN A 232 -8.45 0.85 0.98
CA GLN A 232 -8.14 2.25 1.25
C GLN A 232 -8.66 3.15 0.12
N CYS A 233 -8.49 2.74 -1.15
CA CYS A 233 -9.03 3.45 -2.31
C CYS A 233 -10.57 3.56 -2.28
N GLU A 234 -11.28 2.48 -1.93
CA GLU A 234 -12.74 2.51 -1.76
C GLU A 234 -13.17 3.47 -0.65
N ALA A 235 -12.47 3.44 0.49
CA ALA A 235 -12.75 4.33 1.60
C ALA A 235 -12.48 5.80 1.26
N PHE A 236 -11.41 6.06 0.51
CA PHE A 236 -11.06 7.39 0.00
C PHE A 236 -12.11 7.89 -1.00
N LEU A 237 -12.47 7.09 -2.02
CA LEU A 237 -13.46 7.47 -3.04
C LEU A 237 -14.81 7.80 -2.43
N SER A 238 -15.25 7.02 -1.44
CA SER A 238 -16.50 7.26 -0.73
C SER A 238 -16.52 8.64 -0.06
N GLY A 239 -15.42 9.03 0.59
CA GLY A 239 -15.29 10.35 1.21
C GLY A 239 -15.07 11.48 0.20
N ALA A 240 -14.33 11.23 -0.88
CA ALA A 240 -14.00 12.20 -1.92
C ALA A 240 -15.22 12.59 -2.77
N LEU A 241 -16.09 11.65 -3.13
CA LEU A 241 -17.32 11.91 -3.89
C LEU A 241 -18.25 12.89 -3.15
N GLN A 242 -18.41 12.70 -1.83
CA GLN A 242 -19.18 13.62 -0.99
C GLN A 242 -18.61 15.04 -0.97
N MET A 243 -17.28 15.19 -1.10
CA MET A 243 -16.66 16.51 -1.16
C MET A 243 -16.97 17.20 -2.48
N MET A 244 -16.80 16.48 -3.61
CA MET A 244 -17.02 17.03 -4.95
C MET A 244 -18.48 17.45 -5.19
N GLU A 245 -19.46 16.77 -4.60
CA GLU A 245 -20.87 17.18 -4.68
C GLU A 245 -21.17 18.51 -3.95
N ASN A 246 -20.32 18.93 -3.01
CA ASN A 246 -20.54 20.07 -2.13
C ASN A 246 -19.68 21.31 -2.45
N SER A 247 -18.59 21.16 -3.20
CA SER A 247 -17.68 22.24 -3.56
C SER A 247 -18.15 22.96 -4.83
N ALA A 248 -18.97 24.00 -4.64
CA ALA A 248 -19.30 24.95 -5.69
C ALA A 248 -18.19 26.02 -5.82
N GLU A 249 -17.42 25.91 -6.90
CA GLU A 249 -16.79 27.01 -7.69
C GLU A 249 -15.44 27.66 -7.28
N ASP A 250 -14.88 27.51 -6.08
CA ASP A 250 -13.79 28.43 -5.65
C ASP A 250 -12.33 27.89 -5.48
N ASP A 251 -11.97 26.61 -5.72
CA ASP A 251 -10.60 26.11 -5.40
C ASP A 251 -9.98 25.12 -6.44
N ALA A 252 -9.69 25.64 -7.65
CA ALA A 252 -9.30 24.84 -8.83
C ALA A 252 -7.99 24.01 -8.73
N GLU A 253 -7.03 24.35 -7.86
CA GLU A 253 -5.74 23.62 -7.76
C GLU A 253 -5.86 22.35 -6.90
N VAL A 254 -6.63 22.42 -5.80
CA VAL A 254 -6.92 21.26 -4.94
C VAL A 254 -7.71 20.21 -5.73
N ASP A 255 -8.53 20.67 -6.67
CA ASP A 255 -9.32 19.82 -7.55
C ASP A 255 -8.46 18.95 -8.46
N GLU A 256 -7.33 19.43 -9.01
CA GLU A 256 -6.53 18.63 -9.96
C GLU A 256 -5.86 17.43 -9.29
N ALA A 257 -5.13 17.64 -8.19
CA ALA A 257 -4.45 16.55 -7.47
C ALA A 257 -5.47 15.54 -6.90
N MET A 258 -6.63 16.04 -6.45
CA MET A 258 -7.74 15.21 -5.98
C MET A 258 -8.35 14.40 -7.12
N MET A 259 -8.57 15.00 -8.30
CA MET A 259 -9.09 14.31 -9.49
C MET A 259 -8.11 13.22 -9.94
N GLN A 260 -6.81 13.50 -10.00
CA GLN A 260 -5.79 12.51 -10.35
C GLN A 260 -5.78 11.34 -9.36
N THR A 261 -5.85 11.63 -8.05
CA THR A 261 -5.89 10.60 -7.00
C THR A 261 -7.17 9.77 -7.08
N THR A 262 -8.32 10.40 -7.34
CA THR A 262 -9.63 9.75 -7.52
C THR A 262 -9.61 8.83 -8.75
N SER A 263 -9.07 9.32 -9.88
CA SER A 263 -8.89 8.52 -11.09
C SER A 263 -8.01 7.30 -10.83
N LEU A 264 -6.87 7.48 -10.15
CA LEU A 264 -5.96 6.40 -9.80
C LEU A 264 -6.64 5.37 -8.89
N CYS A 265 -7.42 5.80 -7.89
CA CYS A 265 -8.19 4.89 -7.03
C CYS A 265 -9.19 4.05 -7.84
N GLY A 266 -9.85 4.65 -8.84
CA GLY A 266 -10.70 3.92 -9.77
C GLY A 266 -9.93 2.86 -10.57
N ASP A 267 -8.76 3.21 -11.08
CA ASP A 267 -7.88 2.29 -11.82
C ASP A 267 -7.38 1.13 -10.95
N ILE A 268 -7.06 1.39 -9.67
CA ILE A 268 -6.66 0.38 -8.68
C ILE A 268 -7.81 -0.63 -8.45
N ILE A 269 -9.03 -0.13 -8.23
CA ILE A 269 -10.21 -0.99 -8.01
C ILE A 269 -10.50 -1.84 -9.25
N ALA A 270 -10.48 -1.23 -10.44
CA ALA A 270 -10.68 -1.96 -11.69
C ALA A 270 -9.63 -3.06 -11.90
N ALA A 271 -8.35 -2.76 -11.63
CA ALA A 271 -7.28 -3.77 -11.67
C ALA A 271 -7.51 -4.91 -10.67
N ARG A 272 -7.99 -4.63 -9.45
CA ARG A 272 -8.35 -5.68 -8.49
C ARG A 272 -9.43 -6.59 -9.06
N ASP A 273 -10.49 -6.02 -9.60
CA ASP A 273 -11.62 -6.80 -10.14
C ASP A 273 -11.20 -7.64 -11.33
N ASP A 274 -10.34 -7.12 -12.21
CA ASP A 274 -9.71 -7.89 -13.30
C ASP A 274 -8.95 -9.10 -12.77
N ILE A 275 -8.06 -8.89 -11.79
CA ILE A 275 -7.24 -9.96 -11.21
C ILE A 275 -8.13 -11.00 -10.51
N GLN A 276 -9.18 -10.57 -9.78
CA GLN A 276 -10.13 -11.49 -9.14
C GLN A 276 -10.89 -12.34 -10.16
N ARG A 277 -11.35 -11.75 -11.26
CA ARG A 277 -12.00 -12.49 -12.35
C ARG A 277 -11.07 -13.55 -12.92
N THR A 278 -9.80 -13.21 -13.14
CA THR A 278 -8.82 -14.16 -13.68
C THR A 278 -8.51 -15.28 -12.68
N MET A 279 -8.37 -14.95 -11.40
CA MET A 279 -8.21 -15.95 -10.33
C MET A 279 -9.38 -16.94 -10.28
N ALA A 280 -10.61 -16.42 -10.30
CA ALA A 280 -11.82 -17.25 -10.33
C ALA A 280 -11.89 -18.14 -11.58
N ALA A 281 -11.51 -17.61 -12.75
CA ALA A 281 -11.52 -18.36 -14.00
C ALA A 281 -10.49 -19.51 -14.01
N LEU A 282 -9.34 -19.34 -13.36
CA LEU A 282 -8.31 -20.38 -13.27
C LEU A 282 -8.59 -21.40 -12.15
N GLY A 283 -9.70 -21.27 -11.41
CA GLY A 283 -9.96 -22.09 -10.22
C GLY A 283 -8.91 -21.89 -9.13
N SER A 284 -8.09 -20.84 -9.26
CA SER A 284 -7.21 -20.35 -8.21
C SER A 284 -8.08 -19.50 -7.31
N GLU A 285 -8.94 -20.16 -6.53
CA GLU A 285 -9.31 -19.52 -5.27
C GLU A 285 -7.99 -19.22 -4.58
N ALA A 286 -7.78 -17.96 -4.18
CA ALA A 286 -6.72 -17.71 -3.23
C ALA A 286 -7.03 -18.65 -2.07
N GLU A 287 -6.31 -19.78 -2.01
CA GLU A 287 -6.26 -20.60 -0.84
C GLU A 287 -5.66 -19.67 0.22
N VAL A 288 -6.54 -18.91 0.86
CA VAL A 288 -6.40 -18.60 2.27
C VAL A 288 -6.36 -20.00 2.86
N ASP A 289 -5.16 -20.58 2.91
CA ASP A 289 -4.91 -21.93 3.41
C ASP A 289 -5.60 -22.07 4.77
N GLU A 290 -6.85 -22.51 4.76
CA GLU A 290 -7.44 -23.30 5.81
C GLU A 290 -6.62 -24.58 5.80
N ALA A 291 -5.57 -24.62 6.59
CA ALA A 291 -4.82 -25.83 6.85
C ALA A 291 -5.82 -26.92 7.31
N LYS A 292 -6.25 -27.76 6.37
CA LYS A 292 -6.91 -29.05 6.55
C LYS A 292 -5.92 -30.14 6.17
N GLY A 293 -4.71 -30.04 6.69
CA GLY A 293 -3.77 -31.16 6.71
C GLY A 293 -4.23 -32.17 7.75
N LYS A 294 -4.78 -33.32 7.31
CA LYS A 294 -4.98 -34.50 8.18
C LYS A 294 -3.62 -35.10 8.56
N ALA A 295 -2.88 -34.44 9.44
CA ALA A 295 -1.71 -34.99 10.11
C ALA A 295 -2.10 -35.32 11.56
N LYS A 296 -2.11 -36.61 11.88
CA LYS A 296 -2.52 -37.14 13.17
C LYS A 296 -1.35 -37.06 14.16
N THR A 297 -1.04 -35.89 14.73
CA THR A 297 -0.07 -35.79 15.86
C THR A 297 -0.27 -34.50 16.68
N THR A 298 -0.56 -34.64 17.99
CA THR A 298 -0.55 -33.62 19.08
C THR A 298 -1.48 -32.39 18.99
N ILE A 299 -2.62 -32.44 19.69
CA ILE A 299 -3.87 -31.69 19.43
C ILE A 299 -4.14 -30.46 20.36
N ALA A 300 -3.29 -30.09 21.31
CA ALA A 300 -3.71 -29.09 22.32
C ALA A 300 -3.41 -27.61 21.99
N THR A 301 -2.43 -27.31 21.12
CA THR A 301 -1.94 -25.94 20.88
C THR A 301 -2.15 -25.41 19.46
N GLU A 302 -2.34 -26.28 18.46
CA GLU A 302 -2.59 -25.82 17.07
C GLU A 302 -4.01 -25.27 16.86
N ASP A 303 -5.01 -25.82 17.56
CA ASP A 303 -6.41 -25.39 17.41
C ASP A 303 -6.64 -23.95 17.88
N THR A 304 -5.91 -23.48 18.90
CA THR A 304 -6.03 -22.09 19.39
C THR A 304 -5.52 -21.08 18.37
N HIS A 305 -4.41 -21.36 17.67
CA HIS A 305 -3.85 -20.45 16.68
C HIS A 305 -4.76 -20.28 15.46
N LYS A 306 -5.47 -21.34 15.06
CA LYS A 306 -6.42 -21.28 13.96
C LYS A 306 -7.63 -20.42 14.28
N VAL A 307 -8.20 -20.58 15.48
CA VAL A 307 -9.33 -19.77 15.95
C VAL A 307 -8.94 -18.29 16.05
N ASP A 308 -7.75 -17.98 16.57
CA ASP A 308 -7.26 -16.60 16.67
C ASP A 308 -7.07 -15.97 15.27
N GLN A 309 -6.60 -16.74 14.30
CA GLN A 309 -6.43 -16.28 12.92
C GLN A 309 -7.78 -16.01 12.24
N GLU A 310 -8.74 -16.93 12.37
CA GLU A 310 -10.10 -16.76 11.84
C GLU A 310 -10.80 -15.55 12.49
N TYR A 311 -10.63 -15.37 13.81
CA TYR A 311 -11.11 -14.21 14.53
C TYR A 311 -10.49 -12.91 14.02
N ALA A 312 -9.17 -12.87 13.83
CA ALA A 312 -8.48 -11.70 13.28
C ALA A 312 -8.98 -11.34 11.87
N GLN A 313 -9.18 -12.33 11.01
CA GLN A 313 -9.75 -12.12 9.68
C GLN A 313 -11.21 -11.64 9.72
N ALA A 314 -12.02 -12.17 10.64
CA ALA A 314 -13.38 -11.69 10.85
C ALA A 314 -13.40 -10.24 11.36
N CYS A 315 -12.50 -9.90 12.28
CA CYS A 315 -12.34 -8.54 12.78
C CYS A 315 -11.94 -7.58 11.66
N GLU A 316 -10.97 -7.97 10.84
CA GLU A 316 -10.51 -7.16 9.71
C GLU A 316 -11.63 -6.88 8.71
N ARG A 317 -12.47 -7.86 8.38
CA ARG A 317 -13.64 -7.68 7.48
C ARG A 317 -14.66 -6.69 8.03
N LEU A 318 -14.82 -6.61 9.34
CA LEU A 318 -15.81 -5.75 9.99
C LEU A 318 -15.22 -4.41 10.45
N ALA A 319 -13.90 -4.24 10.36
CA ALA A 319 -13.13 -3.18 11.02
C ALA A 319 -13.62 -1.78 10.62
N PHE A 320 -13.94 -1.54 9.36
CA PHE A 320 -14.33 -0.23 8.86
C PHE A 320 -15.49 -0.31 7.89
N LYS A 321 -16.48 0.60 8.02
CA LYS A 321 -17.60 0.70 7.08
C LYS A 321 -18.25 2.08 7.15
N TYR A 322 -18.58 2.66 5.98
CA TYR A 322 -19.52 3.79 5.90
C TYR A 322 -20.96 3.27 6.11
N VAL A 323 -21.69 3.89 7.02
CA VAL A 323 -23.08 3.55 7.35
C VAL A 323 -23.88 4.81 7.57
N ARG A 324 -25.16 4.79 7.24
CA ARG A 324 -26.07 5.90 7.59
C ARG A 324 -26.28 5.98 9.11
N LEU A 325 -25.65 6.96 9.76
CA LEU A 325 -25.82 7.26 11.19
C LEU A 325 -26.89 8.33 11.42
N ALA A 326 -27.10 9.21 10.44
CA ALA A 326 -28.13 10.24 10.48
C ALA A 326 -29.55 9.66 10.31
N ALA A 327 -30.48 10.18 11.11
CA ALA A 327 -31.91 10.11 10.82
C ALA A 327 -32.34 11.36 10.06
N ASP A 328 -33.16 11.17 9.02
CA ASP A 328 -33.77 12.30 8.31
C ASP A 328 -34.77 12.98 9.25
N SER A 329 -34.65 14.30 9.38
CA SER A 329 -35.61 15.10 10.13
C SER A 329 -36.17 16.19 9.25
N GLU A 330 -37.49 16.19 9.11
CA GLU A 330 -38.25 17.29 8.51
C GLU A 330 -38.77 18.21 9.61
N ASP A 331 -37.91 19.08 10.15
CA ASP A 331 -38.36 20.15 11.06
C ASP A 331 -38.62 21.43 10.26
N ASN A 332 -39.87 21.91 10.29
CA ASN A 332 -40.27 23.20 9.70
C ASN A 332 -39.89 23.39 8.22
N GLY A 333 -39.97 22.34 7.40
CA GLY A 333 -39.72 22.40 5.96
C GLY A 333 -38.24 22.56 5.57
N ARG A 334 -37.31 22.48 6.53
CA ARG A 334 -35.88 22.33 6.26
C ARG A 334 -35.50 20.87 6.48
N SER A 335 -35.13 20.17 5.40
CA SER A 335 -34.54 18.84 5.50
C SER A 335 -33.16 18.97 6.15
N GLY A 336 -32.97 18.30 7.29
CA GLY A 336 -31.72 18.30 8.03
C GLY A 336 -31.42 16.92 8.61
N LEU A 337 -30.14 16.62 8.76
CA LEU A 337 -29.66 15.37 9.37
C LEU A 337 -29.65 15.53 10.90
N LYS A 338 -30.29 14.60 11.62
CA LYS A 338 -30.23 14.51 13.09
C LYS A 338 -29.49 13.25 13.53
N TYR A 339 -28.69 13.36 14.59
CA TYR A 339 -27.94 12.25 15.16
C TYR A 339 -28.40 11.97 16.60
N PRO A 340 -29.58 11.37 16.79
CA PRO A 340 -30.25 11.32 18.10
C PRO A 340 -29.47 10.54 19.17
N SER A 341 -28.71 9.52 18.78
CA SER A 341 -27.90 8.69 19.69
C SER A 341 -26.46 9.18 19.85
N PHE A 342 -26.09 10.33 19.27
CA PHE A 342 -24.71 10.78 19.22
C PHE A 342 -24.45 11.82 20.32
N ASN A 343 -23.40 11.61 21.11
CA ASN A 343 -23.07 12.47 22.26
C ASN A 343 -22.79 13.92 21.83
N PHE A 344 -22.24 14.10 20.63
CA PHE A 344 -21.87 15.42 20.09
C PHE A 344 -22.96 16.03 19.19
N ASN A 345 -24.21 15.57 19.27
CA ASN A 345 -25.30 16.05 18.39
C ASN A 345 -25.46 17.59 18.40
N ALA A 346 -25.29 18.24 19.55
CA ALA A 346 -25.35 19.70 19.65
C ALA A 346 -24.23 20.38 18.83
N ALA A 347 -23.00 19.89 18.94
CA ALA A 347 -21.85 20.40 18.18
C ALA A 347 -22.00 20.14 16.68
N LEU A 348 -22.54 18.98 16.30
CA LEU A 348 -22.83 18.65 14.91
C LEU A 348 -23.91 19.57 14.31
N SER A 349 -24.91 19.94 15.11
CA SER A 349 -25.96 20.86 14.69
C SER A 349 -25.40 22.27 14.45
N SER A 350 -24.51 22.74 15.33
CA SER A 350 -23.85 24.04 15.16
C SER A 350 -22.85 24.07 14.01
N SER A 351 -22.12 22.98 13.77
CA SER A 351 -21.11 22.90 12.71
C SER A 351 -21.66 22.49 11.34
N SER A 352 -22.99 22.32 11.20
CA SER A 352 -23.59 21.89 9.93
C SER A 352 -23.19 22.78 8.73
N SER A 353 -23.00 24.09 8.96
CA SER A 353 -22.50 25.03 7.96
C SER A 353 -20.97 25.10 7.85
N GLU A 354 -20.24 24.80 8.94
CA GLU A 354 -18.76 24.88 9.02
C GLU A 354 -18.05 23.73 8.32
N THR A 355 -18.75 22.62 8.11
CA THR A 355 -18.18 21.51 7.34
C THR A 355 -17.74 21.95 5.93
N ARG A 356 -18.14 23.11 5.39
CA ARG A 356 -17.80 23.55 4.04
C ARG A 356 -16.33 23.89 3.77
N ILE A 357 -15.42 23.86 4.76
CA ILE A 357 -13.99 24.13 4.52
C ILE A 357 -13.34 22.92 3.82
N PRO A 358 -12.96 23.00 2.53
CA PRO A 358 -12.56 21.82 1.75
C PRO A 358 -11.24 21.20 2.22
N LYS A 359 -10.30 22.02 2.72
CA LYS A 359 -8.96 21.59 3.13
C LYS A 359 -8.98 20.65 4.34
N ASP A 360 -9.79 20.97 5.34
CA ASP A 360 -9.91 20.14 6.55
C ASP A 360 -10.66 18.82 6.26
N ARG A 361 -11.61 18.84 5.32
CA ARG A 361 -12.29 17.63 4.85
C ARG A 361 -11.34 16.66 4.14
N MET A 362 -10.44 17.17 3.30
CA MET A 362 -9.49 16.31 2.57
C MET A 362 -8.57 15.57 3.54
N HIS A 363 -8.05 16.26 4.55
CA HIS A 363 -7.23 15.63 5.59
C HIS A 363 -8.01 14.51 6.28
N LEU A 364 -9.26 14.77 6.67
CA LEU A 364 -10.11 13.77 7.31
C LEU A 364 -10.37 12.55 6.42
N VAL A 365 -10.69 12.75 5.15
CA VAL A 365 -10.90 11.64 4.20
C VAL A 365 -9.63 10.80 4.03
N LYS A 366 -8.45 11.43 4.02
CA LYS A 366 -7.17 10.71 4.00
C LYS A 366 -6.98 9.84 5.24
N GLU A 367 -7.22 10.39 6.43
CA GLU A 367 -7.13 9.63 7.69
C GLU A 367 -8.13 8.47 7.75
N LEU A 368 -9.36 8.68 7.29
CA LEU A 368 -10.38 7.62 7.24
C LEU A 368 -9.97 6.47 6.33
N ALA A 369 -9.36 6.77 5.19
CA ALA A 369 -8.86 5.74 4.29
C ALA A 369 -7.68 4.96 4.87
N VAL A 370 -6.76 5.62 5.58
CA VAL A 370 -5.70 4.94 6.34
C VAL A 370 -6.32 4.03 7.41
N MET A 371 -7.26 4.56 8.20
CA MET A 371 -8.00 3.81 9.22
C MET A 371 -8.71 2.58 8.66
N ALA A 372 -9.19 2.61 7.41
CA ALA A 372 -9.86 1.46 6.81
C ALA A 372 -9.01 0.17 6.75
N THR A 373 -7.69 0.26 6.98
CA THR A 373 -6.76 -0.87 6.89
C THR A 373 -5.75 -0.98 8.02
N SER A 374 -5.63 0.04 8.88
CA SER A 374 -4.67 0.09 9.98
C SER A 374 -5.28 -0.19 11.36
N LEU A 375 -6.59 -0.45 11.43
CA LEU A 375 -7.26 -0.70 12.70
C LEU A 375 -6.75 -2.00 13.37
N PRO A 376 -6.42 -1.95 14.67
CA PRO A 376 -6.14 -3.14 15.44
C PRO A 376 -7.31 -4.14 15.43
N PRO A 377 -7.04 -5.46 15.47
CA PRO A 377 -8.09 -6.47 15.60
C PRO A 377 -8.97 -6.19 16.82
N GLY A 378 -10.29 -6.29 16.63
CA GLY A 378 -11.28 -6.01 17.68
C GLY A 378 -11.67 -4.54 17.83
N ILE A 379 -11.13 -3.62 17.01
CA ILE A 379 -11.62 -2.24 16.93
C ILE A 379 -12.46 -2.10 15.66
N TRP A 380 -13.68 -1.57 15.80
CA TRP A 380 -14.56 -1.30 14.67
C TRP A 380 -14.92 0.17 14.60
N VAL A 381 -14.89 0.72 13.40
CA VAL A 381 -15.22 2.11 13.11
C VAL A 381 -16.38 2.15 12.12
N ARG A 382 -17.35 3.00 12.41
CA ARG A 382 -18.49 3.30 11.55
C ARG A 382 -18.51 4.79 11.29
N VAL A 383 -18.43 5.18 10.02
CA VAL A 383 -18.43 6.59 9.59
C VAL A 383 -19.76 6.89 8.91
N ASP A 384 -20.32 8.08 9.12
CA ASP A 384 -21.56 8.47 8.48
C ASP A 384 -21.39 8.59 6.95
N GLU A 385 -22.40 8.13 6.19
CA GLU A 385 -22.41 8.19 4.72
C GLU A 385 -22.54 9.61 4.16
N VAL A 386 -22.90 10.61 4.97
CA VAL A 386 -23.06 12.00 4.51
C VAL A 386 -22.02 12.92 5.16
N ARG A 387 -21.65 12.64 6.41
CA ARG A 387 -20.70 13.44 7.19
C ARG A 387 -19.48 12.64 7.63
N ASN A 388 -18.35 12.82 6.95
CA ASN A 388 -17.07 12.18 7.31
C ASN A 388 -16.56 12.54 8.71
N ASP A 389 -17.02 13.65 9.31
CA ASP A 389 -16.67 14.08 10.67
C ASP A 389 -17.51 13.39 11.76
N VAL A 390 -18.49 12.57 11.39
CA VAL A 390 -19.30 11.78 12.30
C VAL A 390 -18.86 10.31 12.24
N MET A 391 -18.27 9.83 13.33
CA MET A 391 -17.89 8.43 13.46
C MET A 391 -18.19 7.84 14.83
N CYS A 392 -18.48 6.54 14.85
CA CYS A 392 -18.64 5.70 16.03
C CYS A 392 -17.52 4.67 16.08
N VAL A 393 -16.81 4.61 17.20
CA VAL A 393 -15.78 3.61 17.46
C VAL A 393 -16.27 2.61 18.50
N TYR A 394 -16.22 1.32 18.17
CA TYR A 394 -16.62 0.22 19.02
C TYR A 394 -15.37 -0.51 19.52
N PRO A 395 -15.11 -0.53 20.84
CA PRO A 395 -14.01 -1.28 21.42
C PRO A 395 -14.33 -2.78 21.48
N PRO A 396 -13.30 -3.64 21.62
CA PRO A 396 -13.44 -5.11 21.54
C PRO A 396 -14.43 -5.70 22.55
N TYR A 397 -14.67 -5.03 23.67
CA TYR A 397 -15.46 -5.56 24.80
C TYR A 397 -16.99 -5.35 24.69
N ARG A 398 -17.51 -4.82 23.58
CA ARG A 398 -18.94 -4.47 23.45
C ARG A 398 -19.70 -5.18 22.34
N ILE A 399 -19.19 -6.29 21.81
CA ILE A 399 -19.99 -7.09 20.87
C ILE A 399 -20.98 -7.97 21.64
N ILE A 400 -22.25 -7.57 21.59
CA ILE A 400 -23.37 -8.50 21.70
C ILE A 400 -23.59 -9.05 20.29
N ILE A 401 -23.18 -10.30 20.05
CA ILE A 401 -23.45 -10.98 18.78
C ILE A 401 -24.95 -11.26 18.77
N TYR A 402 -25.73 -10.44 18.07
CA TYR A 402 -27.06 -10.85 17.64
C TYR A 402 -26.86 -11.82 16.48
N THR A 403 -27.11 -13.10 16.74
CA THR A 403 -27.19 -14.15 15.71
C THR A 403 -28.57 -14.17 15.09
#